data_AF-A0A2E7RKB2-F1
#
_entry.id   AF-A0A2E7RKB2-F1
#
_cell.length_a   1.000
_cell.length_b   1.000
_cell.length_c   1.000
_cell.angle_alpha   90.00
_cell.angle_beta   90.00
_cell.angle_gamma   90.00
#
_symmetry.space_group_name_H-M   'P 1'
#
loop_
_entity.id
_entity.type
_entity.pdbx_description
1 polymer ?
#
loop_
_entity_poly.entity_id
_entity_poly.type
_entity_poly.pdbx_seq_one_letter_code
_entity_poly.pdbx_strand_id
1 'polypeptide(L)' 'MKASLISAFLVVGILSAAPLAAQDDDLVAKYEAKIAESWVAHGGWSEDLTAALARAKRENKVVFAYFTRSYSP' A
#
# COMPACT_ATOMS: atom_id res chain seq x y z
N MET A 1 29.42 -48.09 -0.72
CA MET A 1 28.77 -47.13 -1.63
C MET A 1 27.91 -46.18 -0.81
N LYS A 2 27.76 -44.95 -1.29
CA LYS A 2 27.03 -43.78 -0.72
C LYS A 2 27.96 -42.79 -0.01
N ALA A 3 28.74 -42.13 -0.87
CA ALA A 3 29.31 -40.84 -0.60
C ALA A 3 28.17 -39.80 -0.59
N SER A 4 28.27 -38.89 0.39
CA SER A 4 28.16 -37.43 0.22
C SER A 4 26.82 -36.84 -0.25
N LEU A 5 26.65 -35.56 0.06
CA LEU A 5 25.62 -34.64 -0.47
C LEU A 5 24.28 -34.53 0.26
N ILE A 6 24.26 -34.41 1.59
CA ILE A 6 23.11 -33.75 2.24
C ILE A 6 23.59 -32.95 3.46
N SER A 7 24.38 -31.90 3.28
CA SER A 7 24.69 -30.98 4.40
C SER A 7 24.95 -29.51 4.03
N ALA A 8 24.80 -29.08 2.77
CA ALA A 8 25.19 -27.72 2.37
C ALA A 8 24.05 -26.82 1.86
N PHE A 9 22.78 -27.27 1.87
CA PHE A 9 21.68 -26.50 1.24
C PHE A 9 20.74 -25.76 2.22
N LEU A 10 20.88 -25.92 3.54
CA LEU A 10 19.90 -25.37 4.48
C LEU A 10 20.21 -23.95 5.02
N VAL A 11 21.37 -23.36 4.69
CA VAL A 11 21.81 -22.09 5.30
C VAL A 11 21.52 -20.86 4.43
N VAL A 12 21.16 -21.03 3.15
CA VAL A 12 20.97 -19.91 2.20
C VAL A 12 19.56 -19.30 2.24
N GLY A 13 18.56 -20.01 2.78
CA GLY A 13 17.15 -19.56 2.72
C GLY A 13 16.71 -18.53 3.78
N ILE A 14 17.45 -18.36 4.87
CA ILE A 14 17.00 -17.56 6.03
C ILE A 14 17.47 -16.10 5.96
N LEU A 15 18.51 -15.80 5.17
CA LEU A 15 19.10 -14.46 5.09
C LEU A 15 18.43 -13.51 4.10
N SER A 16 17.46 -13.99 3.31
CA SER A 16 16.77 -13.16 2.29
C SER A 16 15.41 -12.61 2.73
N ALA A 17 14.97 -12.86 3.97
CA ALA A 17 13.64 -12.52 4.45
C ALA A 17 13.55 -11.23 5.31
N ALA A 18 14.62 -10.43 5.42
CA ALA A 18 14.57 -9.15 6.12
C ALA A 18 15.15 -8.04 5.21
N PRO A 19 14.40 -6.98 4.83
CA PRO A 19 13.26 -6.41 5.54
C PRO A 19 12.04 -6.12 4.62
N LEU A 20 11.05 -7.01 4.58
CA LEU A 20 9.71 -6.62 4.07
C LEU A 20 8.91 -5.84 5.14
N ALA A 21 9.19 -6.07 6.43
CA ALA A 21 8.44 -5.49 7.54
C ALA A 21 8.79 -4.00 7.85
N ALA A 22 9.93 -3.48 7.37
CA ALA A 22 10.32 -2.08 7.64
C ALA A 22 9.73 -1.07 6.65
N GLN A 23 9.17 -1.55 5.53
CA GLN A 23 8.63 -0.69 4.48
C GLN A 23 7.14 -0.39 4.69
N ASP A 24 6.39 -1.27 5.38
CA ASP A 24 4.95 -1.12 5.56
C ASP A 24 4.60 -0.01 6.57
N ASP A 25 5.27 0.06 7.73
CA ASP A 25 4.94 1.04 8.78
C ASP A 25 5.12 2.50 8.30
N ASP A 26 6.16 2.77 7.50
CA ASP A 26 6.41 4.12 6.94
C ASP A 26 5.34 4.51 5.91
N LEU A 27 4.85 3.57 5.10
CA LEU A 27 3.82 3.84 4.10
C LEU A 27 2.45 4.05 4.73
N VAL A 28 2.13 3.30 5.79
CA VAL A 28 0.90 3.52 6.58
C VAL A 28 0.95 4.90 7.23
N ALA A 29 2.05 5.27 7.88
CA ALA A 29 2.19 6.58 8.51
C ALA A 29 2.08 7.73 7.48
N LYS A 30 2.65 7.58 6.29
CA LYS A 30 2.51 8.55 5.19
C LYS A 30 1.09 8.68 4.68
N TYR A 31 0.37 7.57 4.58
CA TYR A 31 -1.04 7.56 4.22
C TYR A 31 -1.88 8.27 5.29
N GLU A 32 -1.72 7.91 6.56
CA GLU A 32 -2.42 8.54 7.69
C GLU A 32 -2.16 10.04 7.77
N ALA A 33 -0.90 10.47 7.62
CA ALA A 33 -0.55 11.88 7.58
C ALA A 33 -1.23 12.62 6.41
N LYS A 34 -1.31 11.99 5.24
CA LYS A 34 -1.93 12.59 4.05
C LYS A 34 -3.44 12.75 4.20
N ILE A 35 -4.14 11.73 4.68
CA ILE A 35 -5.60 11.81 4.88
C ILE A 35 -5.98 12.76 6.02
N ALA A 36 -5.07 13.01 6.96
CA ALA A 36 -5.23 14.00 8.02
C ALA A 36 -5.05 15.46 7.56
N GLU A 37 -4.55 15.71 6.34
CA GLU A 37 -4.43 17.07 5.81
C GLU A 37 -5.82 17.70 5.70
N SER A 38 -5.94 18.97 6.09
CA SER A 38 -7.23 19.66 6.25
C SER A 38 -8.11 19.65 4.99
N TRP A 39 -7.49 19.69 3.81
CA TRP A 39 -8.21 19.65 2.53
C TRP A 39 -8.81 18.27 2.23
N VAL A 40 -8.25 17.18 2.78
CA VAL A 40 -8.83 15.83 2.72
C VAL A 40 -9.87 15.67 3.83
N ALA A 41 -9.48 15.93 5.08
CA ALA A 41 -10.32 15.70 6.26
C ALA A 41 -11.64 16.51 6.26
N HIS A 42 -11.64 17.71 5.68
CA HIS A 42 -12.82 18.57 5.64
C HIS A 42 -13.46 18.69 4.25
N GLY A 43 -12.87 18.07 3.22
CA GLY A 43 -13.34 18.18 1.83
C GLY A 43 -14.52 17.29 1.47
N GLY A 44 -14.93 16.36 2.36
CA GLY A 44 -16.01 15.41 2.08
C GLY A 44 -15.64 14.38 1.00
N TRP A 45 -14.36 14.05 0.90
CA TRP A 45 -13.83 13.08 -0.07
C TRP A 45 -14.31 11.65 0.23
N SER A 46 -14.41 10.84 -0.82
CA SER A 46 -14.63 9.40 -0.72
C SER A 46 -13.33 8.69 -1.05
N GLU A 47 -12.89 7.78 -0.18
CA GLU A 47 -11.72 6.93 -0.43
C GLU A 47 -12.07 5.63 -1.18
N ASP A 48 -13.37 5.35 -1.35
CA ASP A 48 -13.87 4.24 -2.16
C ASP A 48 -14.28 4.72 -3.56
N LEU A 49 -13.53 4.29 -4.58
CA LEU A 49 -13.79 4.60 -5.98
C LEU A 49 -15.12 4.02 -6.47
N THR A 50 -15.48 2.79 -6.05
CA THR A 50 -16.71 2.13 -6.48
C THR A 50 -17.93 2.87 -5.94
N ALA A 51 -17.89 3.24 -4.65
CA ALA A 51 -18.94 4.04 -4.03
C ALA A 51 -19.06 5.43 -4.68
N ALA A 52 -17.94 6.09 -4.98
CA ALA A 52 -17.91 7.38 -5.65
C ALA A 52 -18.52 7.32 -7.06
N LEU A 53 -18.16 6.30 -7.85
CA LEU A 53 -18.72 6.08 -9.19
C LEU A 53 -20.22 5.79 -9.13
N ALA A 54 -20.66 4.96 -8.20
CA ALA A 54 -22.08 4.66 -8.02
C ALA A 54 -22.88 5.92 -7.64
N ARG A 55 -22.34 6.76 -6.75
CA ARG A 55 -22.95 8.04 -6.37
C ARG A 55 -23.02 9.01 -7.55
N ALA A 56 -21.92 9.17 -8.29
CA ALA A 56 -21.86 10.05 -9.46
C ALA A 56 -22.88 9.67 -10.54
N LYS A 57 -23.04 8.36 -10.80
CA LYS A 57 -24.07 7.84 -11.71
C LYS A 57 -25.49 8.16 -11.25
N ARG A 58 -25.79 7.98 -9.95
CA ARG A 58 -27.11 8.30 -9.38
C ARG A 58 -27.41 9.81 -9.42
N GLU A 59 -26.41 10.64 -9.17
CA GLU A 59 -26.55 12.10 -9.12
C GLU A 59 -26.41 12.79 -10.50
N ASN A 60 -26.10 12.04 -11.56
CA ASN A 60 -25.78 12.56 -12.89
C ASN A 60 -24.67 13.64 -12.85
N LYS A 61 -23.56 13.33 -12.14
CA LYS A 61 -22.40 14.21 -11.99
C LYS A 61 -21.12 13.54 -12.47
N VAL A 62 -20.11 14.35 -12.76
CA VAL A 62 -18.76 13.89 -13.06
C VAL A 62 -17.96 13.60 -11.78
N VAL A 63 -16.98 12.71 -11.86
CA VAL A 63 -16.05 12.41 -10.76
C VAL A 63 -14.80 13.26 -10.91
N PHE A 64 -14.44 13.98 -9.85
CA PHE A 64 -13.11 14.55 -9.68
C PHE A 64 -12.31 13.61 -8.76
N ALA A 65 -11.23 13.02 -9.28
CA ALA A 65 -10.39 12.10 -8.53
C ALA A 65 -8.97 12.66 -8.42
N TYR A 66 -8.38 12.53 -7.23
CA TYR A 66 -7.01 12.91 -6.94
C TYR A 66 -6.26 11.70 -6.39
N PHE A 67 -5.11 11.37 -6.99
CA PHE A 67 -4.30 10.23 -6.60
C PHE A 67 -3.02 10.70 -5.92
N THR A 68 -2.80 10.25 -4.69
CA THR A 68 -1.55 10.47 -3.96
C THR A 68 -0.63 9.27 -4.15
N ARG A 69 0.67 9.52 -4.34
CA ARG A 69 1.70 8.47 -4.31
C ARG A 69 2.55 8.62 -3.07
N SER A 70 2.74 7.54 -2.33
CA SER A 70 3.48 7.49 -1.05
C SER A 70 4.99 7.22 -1.21
N TYR A 71 5.47 6.99 -2.44
CA TYR A 71 6.87 6.67 -2.76
C TYR A 71 7.51 7.59 -3.81
N SER A 72 7.06 8.84 -3.94
CA SER A 72 7.79 9.80 -4.78
C SER A 72 9.12 10.16 -4.10
N PRO A 73 10.29 9.98 -4.77
CA PRO A 73 11.62 10.23 -4.19
C PRO A 73 11.85 11.68 -3.81
#